data_AF-A0A4V0Z752-F1
#
_entry.id   AF-A0A4V0Z752-F1
#
_cell.length_a   1.000
_cell.length_b   1.000
_cell.length_c   1.000
_cell.angle_alpha   90.00
_cell.angle_beta   90.00
_cell.angle_gamma   90.00
#
_symmetry.space_group_name_H-M   'P 1'
#
loop_
_entity.id
_entity.type
_entity.pdbx_description
1 polymer ?
#
loop_
_entity_poly.entity_id
_entity_poly.type
_entity_poly.pdbx_seq_one_letter_code
_entity_poly.pdbx_strand_id
1 'polypeptide(L)'
;MRKDEFLSSLERLLRSLKREERNKFLSYYSEMIDDYMEDGCGEEEAVERIGSPGEIAQEILTDREERPAKPTPAWLRVGVIVLLILGSPLWGSLVLAALCCALAAVILVLSAYVVIWCIPVIFGALSVSSLLLALVSTVGSAILLFQDTATGLVQMGAGILSAGIFVVAALITWELGKRFVVVTTKFSKWLAGLFQKMRGVKA
;
A
#
# COMPACT_ATOMS: atom_id res chain seq x y z
N MET A 1 -43.89 -2.44 -40.27
CA MET A 1 -42.45 -2.17 -40.06
C MET A 1 -41.71 -2.67 -41.29
N ARG A 2 -40.75 -1.90 -41.81
CA ARG A 2 -39.94 -2.37 -42.95
C ARG A 2 -38.79 -3.28 -42.48
N LYS A 3 -38.27 -4.11 -43.38
CA LYS A 3 -37.14 -5.01 -43.13
C LYS A 3 -35.94 -4.32 -42.47
N ASP A 4 -35.57 -3.14 -42.98
CA ASP A 4 -34.43 -2.37 -42.48
C ASP A 4 -34.63 -1.89 -41.03
N GLU A 5 -35.85 -1.52 -40.67
CA GLU A 5 -36.20 -1.07 -39.32
C GLU A 5 -36.20 -2.23 -38.32
N PHE A 6 -36.65 -3.41 -38.77
CA PHE A 6 -36.63 -4.64 -37.98
C PHE A 6 -35.19 -5.07 -37.66
N LEU A 7 -34.32 -5.17 -38.67
CA LEU A 7 -32.92 -5.59 -38.50
C LEU A 7 -32.13 -4.58 -37.67
N SER A 8 -32.35 -3.28 -37.87
CA SER A 8 -31.71 -2.22 -37.07
C SER A 8 -32.13 -2.29 -35.59
N SER A 9 -33.40 -2.60 -35.32
CA SER A 9 -33.91 -2.77 -33.96
C SER A 9 -33.34 -4.02 -33.30
N LEU A 10 -33.28 -5.14 -34.03
CA LEU A 10 -32.67 -6.39 -33.57
C LEU A 10 -31.16 -6.23 -33.29
N GLU A 11 -30.42 -5.51 -34.14
CA GLU A 11 -29.00 -5.22 -33.91
C GLU A 11 -28.78 -4.44 -32.62
N ARG A 12 -29.62 -3.44 -32.35
CA ARG A 12 -29.54 -2.62 -31.14
C ARG A 12 -29.81 -3.43 -29.88
N LEU A 13 -30.78 -4.34 -29.92
CA LEU A 13 -31.14 -5.21 -28.80
C LEU A 13 -30.06 -6.28 -28.54
N LEU A 14 -29.41 -6.77 -29.59
CA LEU A 14 -28.32 -7.76 -29.52
C LEU A 14 -26.91 -7.15 -29.33
N ARG A 15 -26.81 -5.87 -28.94
CA ARG A 15 -25.51 -5.20 -28.69
C ARG A 15 -24.66 -5.84 -27.59
N SER A 16 -25.28 -6.57 -26.67
CA SER A 16 -24.60 -7.32 -25.61
C SER A 16 -23.80 -8.51 -26.14
N LEU A 17 -24.09 -8.97 -27.37
CA LEU A 17 -23.40 -10.10 -28.01
C LEU A 17 -22.12 -9.66 -28.74
N LYS A 18 -21.20 -10.61 -28.93
CA LYS A 18 -20.02 -10.41 -29.78
C LYS A 18 -20.46 -10.10 -31.21
N ARG A 19 -19.70 -9.24 -31.89
CA ARG A 19 -19.99 -8.75 -33.23
C ARG A 19 -20.23 -9.88 -34.26
N GLU A 20 -19.44 -10.94 -34.18
CA GLU A 20 -19.55 -12.12 -35.06
C GLU A 20 -20.88 -12.86 -34.89
N GLU A 21 -21.30 -13.06 -33.65
CA GLU A 21 -22.54 -13.78 -33.32
C GLU A 21 -23.77 -12.94 -33.66
N ARG A 22 -23.73 -11.65 -33.35
CA ARG A 22 -24.78 -10.70 -33.71
C ARG A 22 -25.03 -10.71 -35.22
N ASN A 23 -23.97 -10.66 -36.02
CA ASN A 23 -24.08 -10.70 -37.48
C ASN A 23 -24.70 -12.01 -37.98
N LYS A 24 -24.42 -13.14 -37.31
CA LYS A 24 -25.01 -14.43 -37.66
C LYS A 24 -26.52 -14.45 -37.45
N PHE A 25 -27.01 -13.91 -36.33
CA PHE A 25 -28.45 -13.79 -36.07
C PHE A 25 -29.11 -12.82 -37.06
N LEU A 26 -28.51 -11.65 -37.30
CA LEU A 26 -29.03 -10.69 -38.28
C LEU A 26 -29.14 -11.27 -39.69
N SER A 27 -28.14 -12.04 -40.12
CA SER A 27 -28.16 -12.74 -41.42
C SER A 27 -29.29 -13.77 -41.49
N TYR A 28 -29.47 -14.56 -40.44
CA TYR A 28 -30.52 -15.59 -40.38
C TYR A 28 -31.93 -14.99 -40.50
N TYR A 29 -32.22 -13.94 -39.73
CA TYR A 29 -33.53 -13.29 -39.82
C TYR A 29 -33.70 -12.50 -41.12
N SER A 30 -32.63 -11.97 -41.70
CA SER A 30 -32.69 -11.34 -43.02
C SER A 30 -33.10 -12.34 -44.11
N GLU A 31 -32.46 -13.51 -44.13
CA GLU A 31 -32.75 -14.59 -45.09
C GLU A 31 -34.18 -15.09 -44.93
N MET A 32 -34.66 -15.24 -43.69
CA MET A 32 -36.03 -15.64 -43.42
C MET A 32 -37.07 -14.59 -43.88
N ILE A 33 -36.77 -13.29 -43.76
CA ILE A 33 -37.63 -12.23 -44.31
C ILE A 33 -37.62 -12.29 -45.84
N ASP A 34 -36.45 -12.51 -46.45
CA ASP A 34 -36.28 -12.62 -47.90
C ASP A 34 -37.09 -13.79 -48.49
N ASP A 35 -37.05 -14.96 -47.86
CA ASP A 35 -37.86 -16.13 -48.27
C ASP A 35 -39.36 -15.82 -48.29
N TYR A 36 -39.87 -15.12 -47.26
CA TYR A 36 -41.29 -14.74 -47.23
C TYR A 36 -41.66 -13.70 -48.28
N MET A 37 -40.73 -12.83 -48.67
CA MET A 37 -40.96 -11.89 -49.78
C MET A 37 -40.95 -12.59 -51.13
N GLU A 38 -40.10 -13.60 -51.32
CA GLU A 38 -40.07 -14.43 -52.54
C GLU A 38 -41.36 -15.25 -52.71
N ASP A 39 -41.98 -15.69 -51.62
CA ASP A 39 -43.29 -16.35 -51.61
C ASP A 39 -44.48 -15.39 -51.89
N GLY A 40 -44.20 -14.11 -52.17
CA GLY A 40 -45.20 -13.11 -52.57
C GLY A 40 -45.88 -12.36 -51.43
N CYS A 41 -45.36 -12.44 -50.20
CA CYS A 41 -45.83 -11.58 -49.11
C CYS A 41 -45.18 -10.20 -49.16
N GLY A 42 -45.95 -9.17 -48.80
CA GLY A 42 -45.41 -7.82 -48.66
C GLY A 42 -44.40 -7.75 -47.51
N GLU A 43 -43.40 -6.84 -47.61
CA GLU A 43 -42.37 -6.61 -46.58
C GLU A 43 -42.94 -6.50 -45.15
N GLU A 44 -44.05 -5.78 -45.00
CA GLU A 44 -44.66 -5.55 -43.69
C GLU A 44 -45.33 -6.82 -43.12
N GLU A 45 -45.90 -7.64 -44.00
CA GLU A 45 -46.59 -8.89 -43.66
C GLU A 45 -45.58 -10.00 -43.33
N ALA A 46 -44.43 -10.02 -44.02
CA ALA A 46 -43.31 -10.90 -43.72
C ALA A 46 -42.74 -10.63 -42.30
N VAL A 47 -42.55 -9.35 -41.94
CA VAL A 47 -42.07 -8.96 -40.61
C VAL A 47 -43.11 -9.28 -39.52
N GLU A 48 -44.40 -9.11 -39.81
CA GLU A 48 -45.48 -9.44 -38.88
C GLU A 48 -45.57 -10.96 -38.60
N ARG A 49 -45.34 -11.81 -39.60
CA ARG A 49 -45.29 -13.28 -39.43
C ARG A 49 -44.11 -13.78 -38.59
N ILE A 50 -42.99 -13.06 -38.62
CA ILE A 50 -41.77 -13.44 -37.88
C ILE A 50 -41.87 -13.04 -36.40
N GLY A 51 -42.64 -12.01 -36.07
CA GLY A 51 -42.85 -11.53 -34.71
C GLY A 51 -42.03 -10.29 -34.37
N SER A 52 -42.10 -9.85 -33.12
CA SER A 52 -41.45 -8.60 -32.73
C SER A 52 -39.93 -8.76 -32.52
N PRO A 53 -39.11 -7.78 -32.93
CA PRO A 53 -37.66 -7.86 -32.73
C PRO A 53 -37.26 -7.87 -31.25
N GLY A 54 -38.15 -7.40 -30.36
CA GLY A 54 -37.99 -7.44 -28.91
C GLY A 54 -38.09 -8.85 -28.33
N GLU A 55 -39.13 -9.60 -28.69
CA GLU A 55 -39.35 -10.97 -28.22
C GLU A 55 -38.24 -11.90 -28.72
N ILE A 56 -37.86 -11.76 -29.99
CA ILE A 56 -36.78 -12.54 -30.60
C ILE A 56 -35.44 -12.28 -29.91
N ALA A 57 -35.12 -11.01 -29.63
CA ALA A 57 -33.89 -10.67 -28.91
C ALA A 57 -33.90 -11.24 -27.49
N GLN A 58 -35.06 -11.21 -26.81
CA GLN A 58 -35.19 -11.77 -25.47
C GLN A 58 -34.99 -13.29 -25.48
N GLU A 59 -35.61 -14.00 -26.42
CA GLU A 59 -35.45 -15.45 -26.58
C GLU A 59 -33.99 -15.84 -26.83
N ILE A 60 -33.30 -15.14 -27.75
CA ILE A 60 -31.87 -15.37 -28.04
C ILE A 60 -30.99 -15.13 -26.81
N LEU A 61 -31.31 -14.12 -25.99
CA LEU A 61 -30.54 -13.79 -24.80
C LEU A 61 -30.83 -14.77 -23.66
N THR A 62 -32.09 -15.20 -23.48
CA THR A 62 -32.51 -16.15 -22.43
C THR A 62 -32.00 -17.56 -22.70
N ASP A 63 -32.06 -18.07 -23.94
CA ASP A 63 -31.44 -19.37 -24.33
C ASP A 63 -29.93 -19.39 -24.01
N ARG A 64 -29.31 -18.21 -23.95
CA ARG A 64 -27.89 -18.05 -23.69
C ARG A 64 -27.52 -17.89 -22.22
N GLU A 65 -28.34 -17.24 -21.41
CA GLU A 65 -28.13 -17.22 -19.94
C GLU A 65 -28.21 -18.64 -19.37
N GLU A 66 -28.96 -19.54 -20.01
CA GLU A 66 -28.99 -20.97 -19.68
C GLU A 66 -27.73 -21.74 -20.14
N ARG A 67 -26.86 -21.15 -20.97
CA ARG A 67 -25.55 -21.73 -21.31
C ARG A 67 -24.50 -21.25 -20.31
N PRO A 68 -24.10 -22.06 -19.32
CA PRO A 68 -23.12 -21.64 -18.33
C PRO A 68 -21.81 -21.28 -19.03
N ALA A 69 -21.25 -20.13 -18.64
CA ALA A 69 -19.87 -19.76 -18.95
C ALA A 69 -18.97 -20.98 -18.72
N LYS A 70 -18.17 -21.34 -19.73
CA LYS A 70 -17.31 -22.55 -19.78
C LYS A 70 -16.84 -22.96 -18.37
N PRO A 71 -17.30 -24.10 -17.83
CA PRO A 71 -16.91 -24.52 -16.50
C PRO A 71 -15.40 -24.78 -16.51
N THR A 72 -14.65 -24.03 -15.71
CA THR A 72 -13.30 -24.44 -15.34
C THR A 72 -13.39 -25.89 -14.83
N PRO A 73 -12.57 -26.82 -15.33
CA PRO A 73 -12.76 -28.24 -15.08
C PRO A 73 -12.81 -28.55 -13.58
N ALA A 74 -13.77 -29.39 -13.18
CA ALA A 74 -13.99 -29.73 -11.78
C ALA A 74 -12.74 -30.31 -11.11
N TRP A 75 -11.89 -31.03 -11.85
CA TRP A 75 -10.62 -31.56 -11.32
C TRP A 75 -9.60 -30.46 -10.98
N LEU A 76 -9.60 -29.33 -11.70
CA LEU A 76 -8.78 -28.16 -11.35
C LEU A 76 -9.36 -27.45 -10.12
N ARG A 77 -10.69 -27.33 -10.01
CA ARG A 77 -11.35 -26.76 -8.81
C ARG A 77 -11.11 -27.62 -7.57
N VAL A 78 -11.27 -28.94 -7.70
CA VAL A 78 -11.02 -29.91 -6.62
C VAL A 78 -9.54 -29.94 -6.27
N GLY A 79 -8.64 -29.93 -7.27
CA GLY A 79 -7.20 -29.82 -7.05
C GLY A 79 -6.82 -28.57 -6.27
N VAL A 80 -7.37 -27.40 -6.63
CA VAL A 80 -7.17 -26.15 -5.89
C VAL A 80 -7.73 -26.23 -4.48
N ILE A 81 -8.92 -26.78 -4.27
CA ILE A 81 -9.54 -26.94 -2.94
C ILE A 81 -8.72 -27.89 -2.06
N VAL A 82 -8.27 -29.02 -2.60
CA VAL A 82 -7.42 -29.99 -1.89
C VAL A 82 -6.07 -29.37 -1.56
N LEU A 83 -5.46 -28.64 -2.49
CA LEU A 83 -4.22 -27.89 -2.24
C LEU A 83 -4.42 -26.76 -1.23
N LEU A 84 -5.62 -26.17 -1.15
CA LEU A 84 -5.98 -25.17 -0.15
C LEU A 84 -6.20 -25.78 1.23
N ILE A 85 -6.73 -27.01 1.30
CA ILE A 85 -6.96 -27.75 2.55
C ILE A 85 -5.64 -28.34 3.08
N LEU A 86 -4.85 -29.01 2.24
CA LEU A 86 -3.49 -29.47 2.61
C LEU A 86 -2.53 -28.30 2.80
N GLY A 87 -2.73 -27.22 2.05
CA GLY A 87 -2.01 -25.97 2.24
C GLY A 87 -2.50 -25.17 3.44
N SER A 88 -3.68 -25.45 4.01
CA SER A 88 -4.26 -24.72 5.15
C SER A 88 -3.29 -24.58 6.33
N PRO A 89 -2.57 -25.63 6.78
CA PRO A 89 -1.52 -25.48 7.78
C PRO A 89 -0.32 -24.64 7.29
N LEU A 90 -0.01 -24.67 5.99
CA LEU A 90 1.07 -23.88 5.39
C LEU A 90 0.71 -22.40 5.25
N TRP A 91 -0.53 -22.05 4.91
CA TRP A 91 -1.00 -20.66 4.82
C TRP A 91 -0.90 -19.96 6.18
N GLY A 92 -1.29 -20.65 7.25
CA GLY A 92 -1.13 -20.15 8.62
C GLY A 92 0.34 -19.88 8.97
N SER A 93 1.23 -20.83 8.66
CA SER A 93 2.67 -20.68 8.90
C SER A 93 3.29 -19.57 8.04
N LEU A 94 2.85 -19.40 6.79
CA LEU A 94 3.35 -18.37 5.88
C LEU A 94 2.93 -16.96 6.32
N VAL A 95 1.67 -16.80 6.73
CA VAL A 95 1.16 -15.52 7.28
C VAL A 95 1.88 -15.20 8.58
N LEU A 96 2.08 -16.19 9.45
CA LEU A 96 2.82 -16.01 10.71
C LEU A 96 4.29 -15.64 10.44
N ALA A 97 4.95 -16.28 9.47
CA ALA A 97 6.31 -15.96 9.07
C ALA A 97 6.41 -14.55 8.49
N ALA A 98 5.47 -14.14 7.64
CA ALA A 98 5.39 -12.78 7.11
C ALA A 98 5.20 -11.74 8.23
N LEU A 99 4.34 -12.02 9.21
CA LEU A 99 4.13 -11.17 10.38
C LEU A 99 5.41 -11.08 11.23
N CYS A 100 6.10 -12.19 11.46
CA CYS A 100 7.36 -12.23 12.18
C CYS A 100 8.46 -11.43 11.47
N CYS A 101 8.58 -11.55 10.15
CA CYS A 101 9.52 -10.74 9.36
C CYS A 101 9.18 -9.25 9.42
N ALA A 102 7.90 -8.88 9.36
CA ALA A 102 7.46 -7.49 9.50
C ALA A 102 7.80 -6.93 10.89
N LEU A 103 7.51 -7.70 11.95
CA LEU A 103 7.87 -7.33 13.32
C LEU A 103 9.38 -7.21 13.51
N ALA A 104 10.16 -8.14 12.97
CA ALA A 104 11.63 -8.07 13.00
C ALA A 104 12.15 -6.81 12.31
N ALA A 105 11.58 -6.43 11.16
CA ALA A 105 11.95 -5.20 10.47
C ALA A 105 11.61 -3.95 11.30
N VAL A 106 10.44 -3.91 11.95
CA VAL A 106 10.05 -2.80 12.85
C VAL A 106 10.99 -2.72 14.05
N ILE A 107 11.30 -3.85 14.69
CA ILE A 107 12.23 -3.91 15.83
C ILE A 107 13.63 -3.47 15.40
N LEU A 108 14.09 -3.84 14.21
CA LEU A 108 15.39 -3.43 13.70
C LEU A 108 15.46 -1.92 13.46
N VAL A 109 14.41 -1.33 12.89
CA VAL A 109 14.31 0.13 12.74
C VAL A 109 14.26 0.83 14.10
N LEU A 110 13.51 0.29 15.05
CA LEU A 110 13.42 0.83 16.41
C LEU A 110 14.77 0.74 17.13
N SER A 111 15.46 -0.39 17.03
CA SER A 111 16.80 -0.59 17.60
C SER A 111 17.80 0.40 17.01
N ALA A 112 17.80 0.58 15.69
CA ALA A 112 18.62 1.60 15.03
C ALA A 112 18.30 3.00 15.56
N TYR A 113 17.02 3.32 15.76
CA TYR A 113 16.59 4.60 16.33
C TYR A 113 17.10 4.79 17.77
N VAL A 114 17.02 3.76 18.62
CA VAL A 114 17.54 3.80 19.99
C VAL A 114 19.05 4.02 20.02
N VAL A 115 19.81 3.31 19.18
CA VAL A 115 21.27 3.47 19.08
C VAL A 115 21.63 4.88 18.62
N ILE A 116 20.91 5.42 17.64
CA ILE A 116 21.08 6.80 17.15
C ILE A 116 20.82 7.82 18.27
N TRP A 117 19.79 7.60 19.10
CA TRP A 117 19.45 8.48 20.23
C TRP A 117 20.36 8.29 21.46
N CYS A 118 21.08 7.18 21.55
CA CYS A 118 22.01 6.93 22.66
C CYS A 118 23.16 7.95 22.67
N ILE A 119 23.67 8.34 21.49
CA ILE A 119 24.78 9.30 21.34
C ILE A 119 24.47 10.68 21.97
N PRO A 120 23.38 11.37 21.61
CA PRO A 120 23.04 12.65 22.21
C PRO A 120 22.68 12.53 23.71
N VAL A 121 22.10 11.40 24.14
CA VAL A 121 21.79 11.16 25.56
C VAL A 121 23.06 11.07 26.40
N ILE A 122 24.08 10.34 25.94
CA ILE A 122 25.37 10.22 26.65
C ILE A 122 26.05 11.58 26.76
N PHE A 123 26.08 12.34 25.66
CA PHE A 123 26.67 13.68 25.65
C PHE A 123 25.89 14.67 26.54
N GLY A 124 24.56 14.61 26.51
CA GLY A 124 23.71 15.38 27.41
C GLY A 124 23.96 15.05 28.87
N ALA A 125 24.04 13.75 29.22
CA ALA A 125 24.35 13.31 30.58
C ALA A 125 25.74 13.76 31.03
N LEU A 126 26.77 13.64 30.18
CA LEU A 126 28.12 14.14 30.45
C LEU A 126 28.13 15.66 30.71
N SER A 127 27.33 16.42 29.97
CA SER A 127 27.17 17.85 30.18
C SER A 127 26.57 18.12 31.56
N VAL A 128 25.45 17.48 31.91
CA VAL A 128 24.80 17.66 33.22
C VAL A 128 25.73 17.29 34.38
N SER A 129 26.42 16.15 34.29
CA SER A 129 27.40 15.72 35.29
C SER A 129 28.56 16.71 35.45
N SER A 130 29.06 17.27 34.34
CA SER A 130 30.13 18.28 34.38
C SER A 130 29.66 19.59 35.02
N LEU A 131 28.42 20.00 34.78
CA LEU A 131 27.83 21.19 35.39
C LEU A 131 27.67 21.03 36.91
N LEU A 132 27.19 19.86 37.35
CA LEU A 132 27.06 19.55 38.77
C LEU A 132 28.43 19.53 39.46
N LEU A 133 29.43 18.92 38.81
CA LEU A 133 30.81 18.92 39.33
C LEU A 133 31.36 20.34 39.43
N ALA A 134 31.14 21.19 38.43
CA ALA A 134 31.55 22.59 38.46
C ALA A 134 30.90 23.36 39.62
N LEU A 135 29.60 23.16 39.86
CA LEU A 135 28.89 23.78 40.99
C LEU A 135 29.47 23.34 42.34
N VAL A 136 29.57 22.02 42.56
CA VAL A 136 30.08 21.45 43.81
C VAL A 136 31.53 21.88 44.05
N SER A 137 32.33 21.88 42.99
CA SER A 137 33.74 22.27 43.05
C SER A 137 33.89 23.75 43.40
N THR A 138 33.08 24.63 42.79
CA THR A 138 33.11 26.08 43.07
C THR A 138 32.66 26.39 44.51
N VAL A 139 31.57 25.79 44.99
CA VAL A 139 31.10 26.01 46.37
C VAL A 139 32.09 25.42 47.39
N GLY A 140 32.62 24.22 47.14
CA GLY A 140 33.62 23.61 48.01
C GLY A 140 34.94 24.37 48.05
N SER A 141 35.33 25.03 46.94
CA SER A 141 36.55 25.85 46.90
C SER A 141 36.48 27.05 47.85
N ALA A 142 35.31 27.69 47.98
CA ALA A 142 35.11 28.82 48.89
C ALA A 142 35.29 28.41 50.35
N ILE A 143 34.87 27.20 50.74
CA ILE A 143 34.99 26.69 52.11
C ILE A 143 36.43 26.26 52.40
N LEU A 144 37.08 25.57 51.45
CA LEU A 144 38.45 25.05 51.62
C LEU A 144 39.51 26.15 51.59
N LEU A 145 39.28 27.27 50.89
CA LEU A 145 40.18 28.43 50.91
C LEU A 145 40.38 29.01 52.31
N PHE A 146 39.40 28.87 53.21
CA PHE A 146 39.51 29.30 54.61
C PHE A 146 40.30 28.32 55.50
N GLN A 147 40.48 27.07 55.07
CA GLN A 147 41.23 26.05 55.81
C GLN A 147 42.65 25.87 55.25
N ASP A 148 42.76 25.68 53.95
CA ASP A 148 44.02 25.40 53.25
C ASP A 148 44.01 26.07 51.86
N THR A 149 44.78 27.14 51.72
CA THR A 149 44.76 27.98 50.51
C THR A 149 45.22 27.24 49.26
N ALA A 150 46.17 26.31 49.39
CA ALA A 150 46.67 25.50 48.26
C ALA A 150 45.58 24.55 47.72
N THR A 151 44.86 23.87 48.60
CA THR A 151 43.81 22.90 48.25
C THR A 151 42.57 23.62 47.69
N GLY A 152 42.23 24.77 48.27
CA GLY A 152 41.16 25.65 47.76
C GLY A 152 41.44 26.16 46.35
N LEU A 153 42.68 26.55 46.03
CA LEU A 153 43.06 27.05 44.70
C LEU A 153 43.04 25.95 43.63
N VAL A 154 43.53 24.74 43.96
CA VAL A 154 43.47 23.58 43.06
C VAL A 154 42.02 23.19 42.77
N GLN A 155 41.15 23.23 43.79
CA GLN A 155 39.73 22.95 43.63
C GLN A 155 39.01 24.01 42.79
N MET A 156 39.36 25.28 42.96
CA MET A 156 38.82 26.37 42.12
C MET A 156 39.22 26.19 40.64
N GLY A 157 40.46 25.77 40.38
CA GLY A 157 40.94 25.41 39.05
C GLY A 157 40.19 24.22 38.44
N ALA A 158 39.91 23.18 39.23
CA ALA A 158 39.11 22.03 38.80
C ALA A 158 37.66 22.43 38.45
N GLY A 159 37.07 23.37 39.20
CA GLY A 159 35.75 23.94 38.91
C GLY A 159 35.71 24.71 37.59
N ILE A 160 36.71 25.54 37.31
CA ILE A 160 36.81 26.30 36.05
C ILE A 160 37.05 25.37 34.86
N LEU A 161 37.92 24.36 35.00
CA LEU A 161 38.18 23.37 33.96
C LEU A 161 36.93 22.54 33.63
N SER A 162 36.20 22.08 34.65
CA SER A 162 34.95 21.33 34.44
C SER A 162 33.83 22.20 33.83
N ALA A 163 33.75 23.48 34.19
CA ALA A 163 32.86 24.45 33.53
C ALA A 163 33.24 24.67 32.05
N GLY A 164 34.53 24.73 31.74
CA GLY A 164 35.02 24.80 30.36
C GLY A 164 34.65 23.56 29.54
N ILE A 165 34.84 22.37 30.11
CA ILE A 165 34.44 21.09 29.49
C ILE A 165 32.93 21.05 29.27
N PHE A 166 32.13 21.57 30.21
CA PHE A 166 30.68 21.68 30.05
C PHE A 166 30.29 22.53 28.83
N VAL A 167 30.87 23.72 28.67
CA VAL A 167 30.53 24.60 27.55
C VAL A 167 30.90 23.98 26.21
N VAL A 168 32.09 23.37 26.11
CA VAL A 168 32.53 22.68 24.90
C VAL A 168 31.63 21.48 24.61
N ALA A 169 31.30 20.67 25.62
CA ALA A 169 30.40 19.53 25.48
C ALA A 169 28.98 19.97 25.08
N ALA A 170 28.46 21.06 25.63
CA ALA A 170 27.15 21.60 25.30
C ALA A 170 27.09 22.12 23.86
N LEU A 171 28.12 22.84 23.40
CA LEU A 171 28.22 23.31 22.01
C LEU A 171 28.32 22.14 21.02
N ILE A 172 29.15 21.15 21.34
CA ILE A 172 29.26 19.91 20.57
C ILE A 172 27.91 19.20 20.50
N THR A 173 27.23 19.04 21.65
CA THR A 173 25.90 18.41 21.73
C THR A 173 24.85 19.16 20.91
N TRP A 174 24.88 20.49 20.90
CA TRP A 174 23.98 21.32 20.11
C TRP A 174 24.21 21.17 18.60
N GLU A 175 25.46 21.20 18.16
CA GLU A 175 25.83 21.08 16.75
C GLU A 175 25.57 19.66 16.22
N LEU A 176 25.90 18.63 17.01
CA LEU A 176 25.52 17.26 16.73
C LEU A 176 24.00 17.14 16.69
N GLY A 177 23.28 17.65 17.69
CA GLY A 177 21.82 17.61 17.75
C GLY A 177 21.15 18.14 16.48
N LYS A 178 21.59 19.28 15.95
CA LYS A 178 21.09 19.80 14.67
C LYS A 178 21.34 18.85 13.50
N ARG A 179 22.57 18.35 13.35
CA ARG A 179 22.92 17.42 12.28
C ARG A 179 22.15 16.10 12.41
N PHE A 180 21.94 15.64 13.64
CA PHE A 180 21.17 14.45 13.97
C PHE A 180 19.70 14.61 13.63
N VAL A 181 19.06 15.73 13.94
CA VAL A 181 17.66 15.99 13.55
C VAL A 181 17.52 16.00 12.03
N VAL A 182 18.49 16.55 11.30
CA VAL A 182 18.49 16.52 9.82
C VAL A 182 18.64 15.10 9.28
N VAL A 183 19.53 14.30 9.86
CA VAL A 183 19.71 12.88 9.47
C VAL A 183 18.46 12.07 9.77
N THR A 184 17.87 12.22 10.96
CA THR A 184 16.64 11.52 11.37
C THR A 184 15.45 11.91 10.51
N THR A 185 15.28 13.19 10.18
CA THR A 185 14.20 13.63 9.30
C THR A 185 14.40 13.16 7.86
N LYS A 186 15.63 13.14 7.34
CA LYS A 186 15.93 12.54 6.03
C LYS A 186 15.67 11.04 6.00
N PHE A 187 16.13 10.33 7.03
CA PHE A 187 15.93 8.89 7.13
C PHE A 187 14.44 8.54 7.25
N SER A 188 13.68 9.27 8.08
CA SER A 188 12.24 9.09 8.22
C SER A 188 11.50 9.36 6.90
N LYS A 189 11.85 10.44 6.19
CA LYS A 189 11.28 10.73 4.85
C LYS A 189 11.63 9.65 3.83
N TRP A 190 12.86 9.15 3.84
CA TRP A 190 13.29 8.06 2.95
C TRP A 190 12.54 6.76 3.26
N LEU A 191 12.38 6.41 4.54
CA LEU A 191 11.62 5.25 4.99
C LEU A 191 10.14 5.36 4.61
N ALA A 192 9.54 6.55 4.78
CA ALA A 192 8.17 6.84 4.36
C ALA A 192 8.02 6.72 2.84
N GLY A 193 9.00 7.20 2.06
CA GLY A 193 9.04 7.06 0.61
C GLY A 193 9.16 5.61 0.14
N LEU A 194 9.94 4.78 0.83
CA LEU A 194 10.00 3.34 0.58
C LEU A 194 8.65 2.66 0.83
N PHE A 195 7.98 3.01 1.92
CA PHE A 195 6.64 2.49 2.22
C PHE A 195 5.61 2.93 1.17
N GLN A 196 5.63 4.20 0.74
CA GLN A 196 4.73 4.69 -0.32
C GLN A 196 5.00 4.00 -1.66
N LYS A 197 6.27 3.77 -2.00
CA LYS A 197 6.68 3.06 -3.23
C LYS A 197 6.26 1.59 -3.21
N MET A 198 6.35 0.91 -2.06
CA MET A 198 5.83 -0.46 -1.91
C MET A 198 4.30 -0.54 -1.95
N ARG A 199 3.60 0.53 -1.56
CA ARG A 199 2.12 0.58 -1.56
C ARG A 199 1.51 0.88 -2.94
N GLY A 200 2.31 1.01 -4.00
CA GLY A 200 1.83 1.20 -5.37
C GLY A 200 1.12 2.52 -5.63
N VAL A 201 1.18 3.48 -4.70
CA VAL A 201 0.66 4.83 -4.92
C VAL A 201 1.74 5.60 -5.65
N LYS A 202 1.76 5.44 -6.98
CA LYS A 202 2.43 6.40 -7.87
C LYS A 202 1.77 7.76 -7.61
N ALA A 203 2.54 8.69 -7.05
CA ALA A 203 2.25 10.12 -7.17
C ALA A 203 2.43 10.53 -8.64
#